data_AF-A0A932CIG2-F1
#
_entry.id   AF-A0A932CIG2-F1
#
_cell.length_a   1.000
_cell.length_b   1.000
_cell.length_c   1.000
_cell.angle_alpha   90.00
_cell.angle_beta   90.00
_cell.angle_gamma   90.00
#
_symmetry.space_group_name_H-M   'P 1'
#
loop_
_entity.id
_entity.type
_entity.pdbx_description
1 polymer ?
#
loop_
_entity_poly.entity_id
_entity_poly.type
_entity_poly.pdbx_seq_one_letter_code
_entity_poly.pdbx_strand_id
1 'polypeptide(L)'
;MKTNILYFGDNLEILRKYIPDGSADLIYLDPPFNSKKDYNILCKEKGGVESEAQIEAFTDTWHWTQSAQDAYHELATKDPLNVSKLIGALHASLGQNDVMAYLVMM
;
A
#
# COMPACT_ATOMS: atom_id res chain seq x y z
N MET A 1 -20.33 11.67 8.45
CA MET A 1 -19.96 10.23 8.50
C MET A 1 -20.22 9.71 9.92
N LYS A 2 -20.54 8.43 10.12
CA LYS A 2 -20.53 7.85 11.49
C LYS A 2 -19.08 7.79 11.98
N THR A 3 -18.84 8.01 13.27
CA THR A 3 -17.50 7.94 13.88
C THR A 3 -17.24 6.54 14.46
N ASN A 4 -15.97 6.22 14.71
CA ASN A 4 -15.54 4.95 15.32
C ASN A 4 -16.02 3.70 14.54
N ILE A 5 -15.86 3.73 13.21
CA ILE A 5 -16.19 2.60 12.33
C ILE A 5 -14.90 1.85 11.97
N LEU A 6 -14.98 0.52 12.00
CA LEU A 6 -13.99 -0.36 11.40
C LEU A 6 -14.50 -0.85 10.06
N TYR A 7 -13.70 -0.68 9.01
CA TYR A 7 -13.92 -1.29 7.70
C TYR A 7 -12.95 -2.46 7.53
N PHE A 8 -13.41 -3.56 6.94
CA PHE A 8 -12.59 -4.75 6.66
C PHE A 8 -12.60 -5.06 5.17
N GLY A 9 -11.42 -5.08 4.54
CA GLY A 9 -11.24 -5.28 3.11
C GLY A 9 -10.06 -4.48 2.55
N ASP A 10 -9.99 -4.40 1.22
CA ASP A 10 -9.02 -3.58 0.50
C ASP A 10 -9.22 -2.09 0.79
N ASN A 11 -8.14 -1.39 1.15
CA ASN A 11 -8.23 0.00 1.60
C ASN A 11 -8.67 0.96 0.48
N LEU A 12 -8.21 0.75 -0.76
CA LEU A 12 -8.51 1.63 -1.88
C LEU A 12 -9.97 1.54 -2.28
N GLU A 13 -10.52 0.32 -2.34
CA GLU A 13 -11.96 0.11 -2.57
C GLU A 13 -12.79 0.75 -1.45
N ILE A 14 -12.41 0.53 -0.19
CA ILE A 14 -13.12 1.07 0.97
C ILE A 14 -13.14 2.60 0.93
N LEU A 15 -11.98 3.23 0.73
CA LEU A 15 -11.83 4.69 0.69
C LEU A 15 -12.73 5.27 -0.39
N ARG A 16 -12.69 4.72 -1.62
CA ARG A 16 -13.49 5.21 -2.76
C ARG A 16 -14.99 5.07 -2.56
N LYS A 17 -15.43 4.00 -1.89
CA LYS A 17 -16.85 3.65 -1.80
C LYS A 17 -17.55 4.26 -0.59
N TYR A 18 -16.84 4.38 0.52
CA TYR A 18 -17.46 4.68 1.82
C TYR A 18 -17.01 5.99 2.46
N ILE A 19 -15.86 6.54 2.07
CA ILE A 19 -15.28 7.71 2.72
C ILE A 19 -15.44 8.93 1.80
N PRO A 20 -16.23 9.95 2.18
CA PRO A 20 -16.40 11.15 1.37
C PRO A 20 -15.13 11.99 1.28
N ASP A 21 -14.96 12.72 0.18
CA ASP A 21 -13.88 13.70 0.02
C ASP A 21 -13.91 14.77 1.12
N GLY A 22 -12.74 15.17 1.60
CA GLY A 22 -12.60 16.23 2.61
C GLY A 22 -13.23 15.91 3.97
N SER A 23 -13.50 14.64 4.26
CA SER A 23 -14.20 14.22 5.48
C SER A 23 -13.29 13.83 6.65
N ALA A 24 -11.96 13.80 6.44
CA ALA A 24 -10.97 13.47 7.46
C ALA A 24 -10.02 14.66 7.70
N ASP A 25 -9.91 15.10 8.95
CA ASP A 25 -8.99 16.17 9.36
C ASP A 25 -7.55 15.67 9.59
N LEU A 26 -7.40 14.41 9.96
CA LEU A 26 -6.11 13.77 10.26
C LEU A 26 -6.12 12.31 9.80
N ILE A 27 -5.05 11.91 9.12
CA ILE A 27 -4.82 10.54 8.66
C ILE A 27 -3.52 10.03 9.26
N TYR A 28 -3.58 8.84 9.88
CA TYR A 28 -2.40 8.08 10.31
C TYR A 28 -2.33 6.80 9.48
N LEU A 29 -1.16 6.52 8.89
CA LEU A 29 -0.91 5.35 8.05
C LEU A 29 0.47 4.79 8.39
N ASP A 30 0.55 3.46 8.46
CA ASP A 30 1.80 2.69 8.63
C ASP A 30 1.83 1.57 7.58
N PRO A 31 2.03 1.91 6.28
CA PRO A 31 2.00 0.94 5.20
C PRO A 31 3.27 0.07 5.21
N PRO A 32 3.24 -1.13 4.60
CA PRO A 32 4.43 -1.98 4.50
C PRO A 32 5.55 -1.28 3.72
N PHE A 33 6.73 -1.21 4.32
CA PHE A 33 7.90 -0.57 3.70
C PHE A 33 8.52 -1.45 2.62
N ASN A 34 8.80 -0.88 1.43
CA ASN A 34 9.68 -1.47 0.42
C ASN A 34 11.14 -1.42 0.92
N SER A 35 11.48 -2.32 1.83
CA SER A 35 12.75 -2.33 2.53
C SER A 35 13.63 -3.52 2.15
N LYS A 36 13.11 -4.47 1.34
CA LYS A 36 13.79 -5.71 0.96
C LYS A 36 14.33 -6.51 2.15
N LYS A 37 13.67 -6.38 3.30
CA LYS A 37 14.04 -7.03 4.56
C LYS A 37 12.90 -7.92 5.00
N ASP A 38 13.23 -9.16 5.32
CA ASP A 38 12.31 -10.08 5.98
C ASP A 38 12.19 -9.66 7.45
N TYR A 39 11.04 -9.12 7.84
CA TYR A 39 10.77 -8.82 9.24
C TYR A 39 10.26 -10.08 9.94
N ASN A 40 11.20 -10.91 10.42
CA ASN A 40 10.86 -11.99 11.34
C ASN A 40 10.36 -11.39 12.66
N ILE A 41 9.04 -11.41 12.87
CA ILE A 41 8.46 -11.13 14.19
C ILE A 41 8.86 -12.30 15.09
N LEU A 42 9.91 -12.10 15.89
CA LEU A 42 10.33 -13.05 16.93
C LEU A 42 9.36 -13.00 18.11
N CYS A 43 8.13 -13.43 17.93
CA CYS A 43 7.24 -13.77 19.03
C CYS A 43 7.69 -15.11 19.61
N LYS A 44 8.71 -15.09 20.48
CA LYS A 44 9.04 -16.24 21.34
C LYS A 44 7.95 -16.38 22.39
N GLU A 45 7.07 -17.36 22.23
CA GLU A 45 6.24 -17.80 23.34
C GLU A 45 7.13 -18.35 24.47
N LYS A 46 6.74 -18.09 25.73
CA LYS A 46 7.51 -18.46 26.93
C LYS A 46 7.66 -20.00 27.15
N GLY A 47 7.25 -20.83 26.19
CA GLY A 47 7.22 -22.29 26.30
C GLY A 47 8.16 -23.05 25.36
N GLY A 48 8.90 -22.38 24.46
CA GLY A 48 9.83 -23.05 23.55
C GLY A 48 9.20 -23.94 22.47
N VAL A 49 7.86 -23.88 22.30
CA VAL A 49 7.16 -24.50 21.17
C VAL A 49 7.10 -23.47 20.05
N GLU A 50 7.66 -23.80 18.89
CA GLU A 50 7.54 -22.99 17.68
C GLU A 50 6.08 -23.02 17.22
N SER A 51 5.44 -21.86 17.18
CA SER A 51 4.06 -21.72 16.67
C SER A 51 4.09 -21.73 15.15
N GLU A 52 3.24 -22.56 14.50
CA GLU A 52 3.06 -22.57 13.04
C GLU A 52 2.69 -21.17 12.47
N ALA A 53 2.22 -20.25 13.32
CA ALA A 53 1.97 -18.86 12.96
C ALA A 53 3.26 -18.03 12.69
N GLN A 54 4.45 -18.61 12.88
CA GLN A 54 5.75 -17.97 12.60
C GLN A 54 6.19 -18.05 11.12
N ILE A 55 5.42 -18.69 10.23
CA ILE A 55 5.95 -19.12 8.92
C ILE A 55 5.94 -18.04 7.82
N GLU A 56 5.21 -16.93 7.93
CA GLU A 56 5.31 -15.86 6.92
C GLU A 56 5.52 -14.49 7.57
N ALA A 57 6.77 -14.26 7.97
CA ALA A 57 7.32 -12.91 8.03
C ALA A 57 7.05 -12.21 6.69
N PHE A 58 6.51 -10.99 6.74
CA PHE A 58 6.14 -10.20 5.57
C PHE A 58 7.32 -10.09 4.59
N THR A 59 7.34 -10.94 3.57
CA THR A 59 8.18 -10.78 2.38
C THR A 59 7.73 -9.50 1.68
N ASP A 60 8.67 -8.74 1.12
CA ASP A 60 8.39 -7.54 0.34
C ASP A 60 7.34 -7.86 -0.75
N THR A 61 6.12 -7.32 -0.61
CA THR A 61 4.98 -7.63 -1.48
C THR A 61 4.93 -6.76 -2.72
N TRP A 62 5.86 -5.80 -2.84
CA TRP A 62 5.84 -4.83 -3.91
C TRP A 62 6.39 -5.42 -5.20
N HIS A 63 5.48 -5.75 -6.10
CA HIS A 63 5.81 -6.13 -7.47
C HIS A 63 4.98 -5.34 -8.46
N TRP A 64 5.56 -5.06 -9.62
CA TRP A 64 4.80 -4.46 -10.72
C TRP A 64 3.80 -5.46 -11.28
N THR A 65 2.58 -5.40 -10.75
CA THR A 65 1.44 -6.23 -11.15
C THR A 65 0.45 -5.43 -12.01
N GLN A 66 -0.58 -6.09 -12.53
CA GLN A 66 -1.65 -5.41 -13.25
C GLN A 66 -2.35 -4.35 -12.37
N SER A 67 -2.53 -4.62 -11.07
CA SER A 67 -3.11 -3.64 -10.14
C SER A 67 -2.26 -2.37 -10.02
N ALA A 68 -0.93 -2.49 -9.97
CA ALA A 68 -0.03 -1.35 -9.99
C ALA A 68 -0.10 -0.57 -11.32
N GLN A 69 -0.21 -1.29 -12.44
CA GLN A 69 -0.40 -0.68 -13.76
C GLN A 69 -1.73 0.10 -13.86
N ASP A 70 -2.81 -0.44 -13.30
CA ASP A 70 -4.13 0.18 -13.30
C ASP A 70 -4.15 1.43 -12.41
N ALA A 71 -3.55 1.34 -11.21
CA ALA A 71 -3.39 2.48 -10.31
C ALA A 71 -2.56 3.61 -10.95
N TYR A 72 -1.42 3.27 -11.57
CA TYR A 72 -0.62 4.22 -12.34
C TYR A 72 -1.43 4.90 -13.45
N HIS A 73 -2.21 4.13 -14.22
CA HIS A 73 -2.99 4.68 -15.31
C HIS A 73 -4.04 5.69 -14.79
N GLU A 74 -4.66 5.39 -13.66
CA GLU A 74 -5.60 6.31 -13.02
C GLU A 74 -4.94 7.62 -12.57
N LEU A 75 -3.82 7.54 -11.85
CA LEU A 75 -3.03 8.70 -11.44
C LEU A 75 -2.54 9.54 -12.64
N ALA A 76 -2.20 8.88 -13.74
CA ALA A 76 -1.73 9.55 -14.95
C ALA A 76 -2.85 10.26 -15.74
N THR A 77 -4.12 9.88 -15.55
CA THR A 77 -5.23 10.33 -16.40
C THR A 77 -6.32 11.12 -15.69
N LYS A 78 -6.61 10.82 -14.42
CA LYS A 78 -7.73 11.42 -13.68
C LYS A 78 -7.31 12.45 -12.64
N ASP A 79 -6.08 12.37 -12.17
CA ASP A 79 -5.62 13.21 -11.07
C ASP A 79 -5.18 14.61 -11.52
N PRO A 80 -4.99 15.54 -10.55
CA PRO A 80 -4.48 16.87 -10.85
C PRO A 80 -3.19 16.84 -11.67
N LEU A 81 -3.07 17.78 -12.62
CA LEU A 81 -2.01 17.80 -13.63
C LEU A 81 -0.59 17.71 -13.05
N ASN A 82 -0.35 18.25 -11.85
CA ASN A 82 0.94 18.16 -11.18
C ASN A 82 1.27 16.73 -10.73
N VAL A 83 0.29 15.98 -10.21
CA VAL A 83 0.44 14.58 -9.80
C VAL A 83 0.67 13.71 -11.03
N SER A 84 -0.16 13.85 -12.07
CA SER A 84 -0.03 13.07 -13.30
C SER A 84 1.31 13.30 -14.00
N LYS A 85 1.82 14.54 -14.01
CA LYS A 85 3.17 14.85 -14.56
C LYS A 85 4.28 14.21 -13.74
N LEU A 86 4.22 14.32 -12.41
CA LEU A 86 5.24 13.76 -11.52
C LEU A 86 5.30 12.23 -11.65
N ILE A 87 4.15 11.56 -11.57
CA ILE A 87 4.11 10.10 -11.64
C ILE A 87 4.51 9.59 -13.02
N GLY A 88 4.12 10.30 -14.09
CA GLY A 88 4.57 10.00 -15.45
C GLY A 88 6.09 10.14 -15.62
N ALA A 89 6.70 11.18 -15.04
CA ALA A 89 8.15 11.37 -15.07
C ALA A 89 8.89 10.28 -14.28
N LEU A 90 8.38 9.90 -13.10
CA LEU A 90 8.92 8.80 -12.30
C LEU A 90 8.84 7.47 -13.04
N HIS A 91 7.69 7.15 -13.66
CA HIS A 91 7.53 5.95 -14.48
C HIS A 91 8.49 5.94 -15.68
N ALA A 92 8.64 7.06 -16.38
CA ALA A 92 9.57 7.16 -17.51
C ALA A 92 11.04 6.97 -17.09
N SER A 93 11.41 7.40 -15.88
CA SER A 93 12.77 7.30 -15.37
C SER A 93 13.11 5.97 -14.71
N LEU A 94 12.17 5.38 -13.94
CA LEU A 94 12.39 4.16 -13.16
C LEU A 94 11.98 2.91 -13.94
N GLY A 95 11.03 3.03 -14.86
CA GLY A 95 10.40 1.91 -15.53
C GLY A 95 9.51 1.09 -14.60
N GLN A 96 9.11 -0.09 -15.07
CA GLN A 96 8.21 -0.99 -14.36
C GLN A 96 9.02 -1.90 -13.43
N ASN A 97 8.99 -1.62 -12.13
CA ASN A 97 9.71 -2.36 -11.09
C ASN A 97 9.02 -2.22 -9.73
N ASP A 98 9.56 -2.90 -8.72
CA ASP A 98 9.03 -2.94 -7.35
C ASP A 98 8.96 -1.55 -6.69
N VAL A 99 9.91 -0.66 -6.97
CA VAL A 99 9.89 0.73 -6.46
C VAL A 99 8.76 1.51 -7.11
N MET A 100 8.58 1.36 -8.43
CA MET A 100 7.48 2.03 -9.12
C MET A 100 6.11 1.49 -8.66
N ALA A 101 6.01 0.18 -8.38
CA ALA A 101 4.81 -0.43 -7.81
C ALA A 101 4.49 0.15 -6.43
N TYR A 102 5.50 0.28 -5.57
CA TYR A 102 5.38 0.92 -4.26
C TYR A 102 4.89 2.37 -4.36
N LEU A 103 5.41 3.15 -5.31
CA LEU A 103 5.05 4.57 -5.45
C LEU A 103 3.61 4.81 -5.91
N VAL A 104 3.00 3.87 -6.65
CA VAL A 104 1.63 4.04 -7.19
C VAL A 104 0.55 3.36 -6.36
N MET A 105 0.94 2.45 -5.48
CA MET A 105 0.05 1.66 -4.64
C MET A 105 0.08 2.05 -3.16
N MET A 106 0.89 3.06 -2.79
CA MET A 106 0.91 3.65 -1.45
C MET A 106 -0.18 4.68 -1.24
#